data_AF-A0A9W6AIR1-F1
#
_entry.id   AF-A0A9W6AIR1-F1
#
_cell.length_a   1.000
_cell.length_b   1.000
_cell.length_c   1.000
_cell.angle_alpha   90.00
_cell.angle_beta   90.00
_cell.angle_gamma   90.00
#
_symmetry.space_group_name_H-M   'P 1'
#
loop_
_entity.id
_entity.type
_entity.pdbx_description
1 polymer ?
#
loop_
_entity_poly.entity_id
_entity_poly.type
_entity_poly.pdbx_seq_one_letter_code
_entity_poly.pdbx_strand_id
1 'polypeptide(L)'
;MSSLLTILGLTAPEGLDLPNRAIPYLLFNWFYAYGILSTRPAKRLLRIDHNVAPRDDLKVYGEAAVQAGKITRRQLDRLKRQEAAHANAVEGFPLFVAAGA
;
A
#
# COMPACT_ATOMS: atom_id res chain seq x y z
N MET A 1 -18.69 -33.26 14.33
CA MET A 1 -17.22 -33.24 14.39
C MET A 1 -16.75 -32.02 13.61
N SER A 2 -15.96 -31.13 14.21
CA SER A 2 -15.47 -29.93 13.51
C SER A 2 -14.43 -30.33 12.47
N SER A 3 -14.56 -29.80 11.25
CA SER A 3 -13.59 -30.07 10.18
C SER A 3 -12.23 -29.44 10.51
N LEU A 4 -11.14 -30.00 9.96
CA LEU A 4 -9.79 -29.42 10.08
C LEU A 4 -9.75 -27.98 9.55
N LEU A 5 -10.54 -27.67 8.52
CA LEU A 5 -10.68 -26.33 7.95
C LEU A 5 -11.33 -25.36 8.94
N THR A 6 -12.33 -25.83 9.70
CA THR A 6 -12.96 -25.04 10.77
C THR A 6 -11.99 -24.79 11.92
N ILE A 7 -11.16 -25.77 12.29
CA ILE A 7 -10.13 -25.63 13.33
C ILE A 7 -9.05 -24.62 12.93
N LEU A 8 -8.67 -24.61 11.65
CA LEU A 8 -7.70 -23.67 11.09
C LEU A 8 -8.30 -22.29 10.76
N GLY A 9 -9.61 -22.09 10.95
CA GLY A 9 -10.30 -20.84 10.65
C GLY A 9 -10.48 -20.54 9.16
N LEU A 10 -10.32 -21.55 8.30
CA LEU A 10 -10.46 -21.46 6.84
C LEU A 10 -11.93 -21.55 6.38
N THR A 11 -12.82 -22.07 7.22
CA THR A 11 -14.26 -22.19 6.94
C THR A 11 -15.08 -21.89 8.17
N ALA A 12 -16.20 -21.18 8.01
CA ALA A 12 -17.15 -20.92 9.08
C ALA A 12 -17.79 -22.21 9.63
N PRO A 13 -18.10 -22.29 10.95
CA PRO A 13 -18.92 -23.36 11.50
C PRO A 13 -20.35 -23.32 10.90
N GLU A 14 -20.97 -24.48 10.72
CA GLU A 14 -22.36 -24.57 10.27
C GLU A 14 -23.31 -23.81 11.22
N GLY A 15 -24.25 -23.04 10.66
CA GLY A 15 -25.23 -22.25 11.40
C GLY A 15 -24.75 -20.87 11.87
N LEU A 16 -23.49 -20.51 11.58
CA LEU A 16 -22.93 -19.18 11.88
C LEU A 16 -22.92 -18.32 10.61
N ASP A 17 -23.91 -17.44 10.49
CA ASP A 17 -24.01 -16.50 9.38
C ASP A 17 -23.02 -15.34 9.63
N LEU A 18 -21.79 -15.49 9.13
CA LEU A 18 -20.75 -14.47 9.23
C LEU A 18 -20.96 -13.42 8.13
N PRO A 19 -21.10 -12.13 8.47
CA PRO A 19 -21.29 -11.10 7.45
C PRO A 19 -20.05 -11.01 6.57
N ASN A 20 -20.24 -11.08 5.24
CA ASN A 20 -19.17 -10.86 4.27
C ASN A 20 -18.69 -9.40 4.34
N ARG A 21 -17.44 -9.20 4.77
CA ARG A 21 -16.79 -7.88 4.91
C ARG A 21 -15.76 -7.61 3.82
N ALA A 22 -15.69 -8.43 2.78
CA ALA A 22 -14.65 -8.27 1.77
C ALA A 22 -14.76 -6.96 0.99
N ILE A 23 -15.96 -6.55 0.58
CA ILE A 23 -16.20 -5.28 -0.11
C ILE A 23 -15.69 -4.07 0.70
N PRO A 24 -16.10 -3.87 1.98
CA PRO A 24 -15.58 -2.74 2.75
C PRO A 24 -14.06 -2.82 2.99
N TYR A 25 -13.47 -4.02 3.13
CA TYR A 25 -12.02 -4.16 3.25
C TYR A 25 -11.27 -3.84 1.95
N LEU A 26 -11.83 -4.19 0.79
CA LEU A 26 -11.29 -3.83 -0.51
C LEU A 26 -11.31 -2.32 -0.74
N LEU A 27 -12.43 -1.67 -0.46
CA LEU A 27 -12.57 -0.22 -0.56
C LEU A 27 -11.61 0.50 0.39
N PHE A 28 -11.49 0.02 1.63
CA PHE A 28 -10.56 0.56 2.60
C PHE A 28 -9.10 0.41 2.16
N ASN A 29 -8.68 -0.78 1.73
CA ASN A 29 -7.31 -1.01 1.28
C ASN A 29 -6.98 -0.12 0.07
N TRP A 30 -7.88 -0.03 -0.91
CA TRP A 30 -7.70 0.84 -2.07
C TRP A 30 -7.54 2.31 -1.65
N PHE A 31 -8.42 2.82 -0.78
CA PHE A 31 -8.36 4.19 -0.30
C PHE A 31 -7.08 4.44 0.51
N TYR A 32 -6.70 3.49 1.36
CA TYR A 32 -5.49 3.59 2.17
C TYR A 32 -4.22 3.61 1.30
N ALA A 33 -4.12 2.71 0.31
CA ALA A 33 -2.99 2.65 -0.61
C ALA A 33 -2.91 3.92 -1.47
N TYR A 34 -3.95 4.23 -2.25
CA TYR A 34 -3.89 5.27 -3.27
C TYR A 34 -4.25 6.67 -2.77
N GLY A 35 -5.00 6.78 -1.68
CA GLY A 35 -5.38 8.06 -1.07
C GLY A 35 -4.37 8.52 -0.02
N ILE A 36 -4.07 7.66 0.96
CA ILE A 36 -3.24 8.04 2.12
C ILE A 36 -1.75 7.83 1.85
N LEU A 37 -1.37 6.65 1.35
CA LEU A 37 0.04 6.29 1.18
C LEU A 37 0.65 6.80 -0.13
N SER A 38 -0.14 7.37 -1.04
CA SER A 38 0.35 7.89 -2.30
C SER A 38 1.49 8.90 -2.11
N THR A 39 2.64 8.61 -2.72
CA THR A 39 3.83 9.46 -2.64
C THR A 39 3.77 10.66 -3.59
N ARG A 40 2.86 10.66 -4.58
CA ARG A 40 2.80 11.68 -5.63
C ARG A 40 2.58 13.11 -5.11
N PRO A 41 1.64 13.38 -4.18
CA PRO A 41 1.47 14.73 -3.62
C PRO A 41 2.74 15.24 -2.95
N ALA A 42 3.45 14.37 -2.21
CA ALA A 42 4.70 14.73 -1.55
C ALA A 42 5.83 14.98 -2.55
N LYS A 43 5.97 14.15 -3.60
CA LYS A 43 6.94 14.37 -4.69
C LYS A 43 6.68 15.70 -5.43
N ARG A 44 5.41 16.06 -5.66
CA ARG A 44 5.02 17.35 -6.26
C ARG A 44 5.36 18.54 -5.37
N LEU A 45 5.03 18.46 -4.07
CA LEU A 45 5.33 19.52 -3.11
C LEU A 45 6.83 19.81 -3.06
N LEU A 46 7.66 18.77 -3.14
CA LEU A 46 9.12 18.86 -3.15
C LEU A 46 9.72 19.14 -4.54
N ARG A 47 8.89 19.26 -5.59
CA ARG A 47 9.31 19.51 -6.98
C ARG A 47 10.33 18.49 -7.51
N ILE A 48 10.17 17.21 -7.13
CA ILE A 48 11.00 16.09 -7.60
C ILE A 48 10.20 15.05 -8.41
N ASP A 49 8.91 15.32 -8.66
CA ASP A 49 8.02 14.47 -9.47
C ASP A 49 8.42 14.57 -10.95
N HIS A 50 9.06 13.53 -11.48
CA HIS A 50 9.33 13.40 -12.91
C HIS A 50 8.26 12.48 -13.51
N ASN A 51 7.38 13.06 -14.33
CA ASN A 51 6.25 12.33 -14.89
C ASN A 51 6.65 11.23 -15.91
N VAL A 52 7.95 11.09 -16.20
CA VAL A 52 8.50 10.09 -17.14
C VAL A 52 8.59 8.71 -16.49
N ALA A 53 9.06 8.62 -15.23
CA ALA A 53 9.23 7.34 -14.53
C ALA A 53 8.94 7.48 -13.02
N PRO A 54 7.67 7.68 -12.62
CA PRO A 54 7.30 8.07 -11.24
C PRO A 54 7.74 7.08 -10.15
N ARG A 55 7.96 5.79 -10.50
CA ARG A 55 8.42 4.74 -9.57
C ARG A 55 9.93 4.77 -9.35
N ASP A 56 10.69 5.27 -10.31
CA ASP A 56 12.16 5.29 -10.25
C ASP A 56 12.69 6.65 -9.79
N ASP A 57 11.83 7.66 -9.65
CA ASP A 57 12.22 9.02 -9.28
C ASP A 57 13.12 9.10 -8.04
N LEU A 58 12.75 8.40 -6.96
CA LEU A 58 13.51 8.44 -5.71
C LEU A 58 14.80 7.62 -5.81
N LYS A 59 14.81 6.58 -6.65
CA LYS A 59 15.96 5.70 -6.86
C LYS A 59 17.01 6.37 -7.75
N VAL A 60 16.57 7.06 -8.81
CA VAL A 60 17.44 7.66 -9.83
C VAL A 60 17.82 9.09 -9.46
N TYR A 61 16.86 9.91 -9.02
CA TYR A 61 17.07 11.35 -8.80
C TYR A 61 17.12 11.75 -7.33
N GLY A 62 16.73 10.87 -6.40
CA GLY A 62 16.63 11.19 -4.98
C GLY A 62 17.95 11.67 -4.36
N GLU A 63 19.05 10.96 -4.62
CA GLU A 63 20.37 11.33 -4.10
C GLU A 63 20.88 12.63 -4.73
N ALA A 64 20.69 12.80 -6.04
CA ALA A 64 21.04 14.04 -6.74
C ALA A 64 20.24 15.25 -6.19
N ALA A 65 18.97 15.05 -5.82
CA ALA A 65 18.14 16.10 -5.22
C ALA A 65 18.61 16.50 -3.81
N VAL A 66 19.18 15.56 -3.04
CA VAL A 66 19.82 15.85 -1.75
C VAL A 66 21.12 16.62 -1.94
N GLN A 67 21.98 16.18 -2.87
CA GLN A 67 23.25 16.85 -3.18
C GLN A 67 23.04 18.28 -3.73
N ALA A 68 22.01 18.47 -4.55
CA ALA A 68 21.61 19.79 -5.06
C ALA A 68 20.91 20.67 -4.01
N GLY A 69 20.73 20.18 -2.77
CA GLY A 69 20.07 20.92 -1.69
C GLY A 69 18.56 21.12 -1.88
N LYS A 70 17.93 20.46 -2.87
CA LYS A 70 16.48 20.58 -3.14
C LYS A 70 15.63 19.94 -2.04
N ILE A 71 16.12 18.84 -1.48
CA ILE A 71 15.49 18.11 -0.38
C ILE A 71 16.54 17.72 0.66
N THR A 72 16.11 17.54 1.90
CA THR A 72 16.97 17.01 2.97
C THR A 72 17.05 15.49 2.90
N ARG A 73 18.12 14.91 3.46
CA ARG A 73 18.24 13.45 3.60
C ARG A 73 17.04 12.82 4.32
N ARG A 74 16.57 13.48 5.38
CA ARG A 74 15.39 13.07 6.16
C ARG A 74 14.12 13.04 5.32
N GLN A 75 13.93 14.00 4.41
CA GLN A 75 12.79 14.02 3.49
C GLN A 75 12.87 12.85 2.48
N LEU A 76 14.06 12.59 1.92
CA LEU A 76 14.27 11.44 1.03
C LEU A 76 13.96 10.11 1.73
N ASP A 77 14.46 9.90 2.95
CA ASP A 77 14.24 8.66 3.69
C ASP A 77 12.77 8.49 4.12
N ARG A 78 12.04 9.59 4.35
CA ARG A 78 10.59 9.55 4.58
C ARG A 78 9.85 9.13 3.30
N LEU A 79 10.22 9.68 2.16
CA LEU A 79 9.61 9.35 0.87
C LEU A 79 9.85 7.89 0.47
N LYS A 80 11.08 7.37 0.65
CA LYS A 80 11.41 5.96 0.42
C LYS A 80 10.56 5.02 1.28
N ARG A 81 10.38 5.36 2.57
CA ARG A 81 9.51 4.59 3.47
C ARG A 81 8.04 4.62 3.05
N GLN A 82 7.55 5.77 2.59
CA GLN A 82 6.19 5.91 2.12
C GLN A 82 5.96 5.12 0.82
N GLU A 83 6.94 5.10 -0.10
CA GLU A 83 6.88 4.31 -1.33
C GLU A 83 6.85 2.81 -1.04
N ALA A 84 7.67 2.35 -0.07
CA ALA A 84 7.63 0.97 0.41
C ALA A 84 6.27 0.62 1.05
N ALA A 85 5.72 1.50 1.89
CA ALA A 85 4.41 1.28 2.50
C ALA A 85 3.29 1.20 1.44
N HIS A 86 3.32 2.07 0.43
CA HIS A 86 2.38 2.02 -0.69
C HIS A 86 2.51 0.70 -1.47
N ALA A 87 3.74 0.27 -1.79
CA ALA A 87 3.96 -1.01 -2.47
C ALA A 87 3.41 -2.20 -1.68
N ASN A 88 3.72 -2.27 -0.38
CA ASN A 88 3.21 -3.33 0.50
C ASN A 88 1.67 -3.34 0.56
N ALA A 89 1.04 -2.17 0.62
CA ALA A 89 -0.41 -2.06 0.65
C ALA A 89 -1.06 -2.56 -0.65
N VAL A 90 -0.45 -2.29 -1.80
CA VAL A 90 -0.89 -2.76 -3.12
C VAL A 90 -0.67 -4.26 -3.29
N GLU A 91 0.48 -4.79 -2.84
CA GLU A 91 0.78 -6.24 -2.90
C GLU A 91 -0.19 -7.07 -2.05
N GLY A 92 -0.68 -6.53 -0.93
CA GLY A 92 -1.68 -7.19 -0.09
C GLY A 92 -3.11 -7.18 -0.65
N PHE A 93 -3.38 -6.44 -1.72
CA PHE A 93 -4.73 -6.29 -2.28
C PHE A 93 -5.38 -7.63 -2.73
N PRO A 94 -4.67 -8.55 -3.42
CA PRO A 94 -5.25 -9.83 -3.86
C PRO A 94 -5.75 -10.72 -2.71
N LEU A 95 -5.16 -10.61 -1.51
CA LEU A 95 -5.61 -11.36 -0.33
C LEU A 95 -7.06 -11.00 0.04
N PHE A 96 -7.40 -9.71 -0.02
CA PHE A 96 -8.75 -9.24 0.27
C PHE A 96 -9.76 -9.59 -0.83
N VAL A 97 -9.30 -9.71 -2.08
CA VAL A 97 -10.13 -10.15 -3.21
C VAL A 97 -10.49 -11.63 -3.04
N ALA A 98 -9.50 -12.47 -2.73
CA ALA A 98 -9.71 -13.90 -2.52
C ALA A 98 -10.58 -14.20 -1.29
N ALA A 99 -10.55 -13.34 -0.27
CA ALA A 99 -11.42 -13.46 0.91
C ALA A 99 -12.89 -13.06 0.65
N GLY A 100 -13.19 -12.45 -0.51
CA GLY A 100 -14.53 -11.99 -0.87
C GLY A 100 -15.28 -12.82 -1.90
N ALA A 101 -14.59 -13.75 -2.55
CA ALA A 101 -15.15 -14.75 -3.45
C ALA A 101 -15.52 -16.02 -2.67
#